data_AF-B8HWC9-F1
#
_entry.id   AF-B8HWC9-F1
#
_cell.length_a   1.000
_cell.length_b   1.000
_cell.length_c   1.000
_cell.angle_alpha   90.00
_cell.angle_beta   90.00
_cell.angle_gamma   90.00
#
_symmetry.space_group_name_H-M   'P 1'
#
loop_
_entity.id
_entity.type
_entity.pdbx_description
1 polymer ?
#
loop_
_entity_poly.entity_id
_entity_poly.type
_entity_poly.pdbx_seq_one_letter_code
_entity_poly.pdbx_strand_id
1 'polypeptide(L)'
;MLKTFRNPATLRVLTGLVGGLVLAGGLAAMNMANAGIRSTAQAKPNDASSKTPRAIGGAVGSERLLAFVSPGTSFSVVRSKAVSSVTRPSTGQYCIQPSVTTIDVNKIVPVVTVDWSNSSGDNNTVQYRSSGNGCPSGTIAILTFAFNTTTLQMELSNSVAFTLQVP
;
A
#
# COMPACT_ATOMS: atom_id res chain seq x y z
N MET A 1 -33.92 7.89 36.76
CA MET A 1 -32.73 8.25 37.57
C MET A 1 -31.63 8.71 36.62
N LEU A 2 -31.46 10.03 36.48
CA LEU A 2 -30.42 10.68 35.69
C LEU A 2 -29.12 10.75 36.53
N LYS A 3 -27.98 10.38 35.95
CA LYS A 3 -26.66 10.76 36.48
C LYS A 3 -25.81 11.37 35.37
N THR A 4 -25.73 12.70 35.42
CA THR A 4 -24.87 13.57 34.64
C THR A 4 -23.49 13.60 35.29
N PHE A 5 -22.42 13.27 34.57
CA PHE A 5 -21.04 13.55 35.01
C PHE A 5 -20.42 14.59 34.08
N ARG A 6 -20.17 15.78 34.64
CA ARG A 6 -19.25 16.79 34.11
C ARG A 6 -17.86 16.49 34.66
N ASN A 7 -16.81 16.69 33.87
CA ASN A 7 -15.54 17.18 34.41
C ASN A 7 -14.74 18.00 33.37
N PRO A 8 -14.05 19.08 33.80
CA PRO A 8 -13.46 20.09 32.92
C PRO A 8 -11.94 19.97 32.70
N ALA A 9 -11.51 20.52 31.55
CA ALA A 9 -10.30 21.30 31.26
C ALA A 9 -8.93 20.90 31.85
N THR A 10 -7.95 20.68 30.94
CA THR A 10 -6.55 21.05 31.20
C THR A 10 -5.86 21.56 29.93
N LEU A 11 -5.72 22.88 29.85
CA LEU A 11 -4.91 23.64 28.90
C LEU A 11 -3.44 23.60 29.35
N ARG A 12 -2.49 23.23 28.49
CA ARG A 12 -1.06 23.51 28.70
C ARG A 12 -0.42 24.04 27.42
N VAL A 13 -0.23 25.36 27.43
CA VAL A 13 0.68 26.13 26.57
C VAL A 13 2.09 25.96 27.11
N LEU A 14 3.08 25.68 26.26
CA LEU A 14 4.49 25.96 26.55
C LEU A 14 5.25 26.27 25.25
N THR A 15 5.44 27.57 25.07
CA THR A 15 6.40 28.26 24.21
C THR A 15 7.84 27.96 24.64
N GLY A 16 8.73 27.72 23.68
CA GLY A 16 10.17 27.65 23.90
C GLY A 16 10.95 28.20 22.70
N LEU A 17 11.50 29.40 22.86
CA LEU A 17 12.25 30.18 21.88
C LEU A 17 13.63 30.48 22.50
N VAL A 18 14.70 29.90 21.98
CA VAL A 18 16.12 30.23 22.25
C VAL A 18 16.91 29.70 21.03
N GLY A 19 17.76 30.41 20.29
CA GLY A 19 18.48 31.66 20.54
C GLY A 19 19.99 31.37 20.57
N GLY A 20 20.75 31.83 19.57
CA GLY A 20 22.22 31.87 19.55
C GLY A 20 22.88 30.80 18.67
N LEU A 21 24.02 31.01 18.01
CA LEU A 21 25.00 32.08 18.07
C LEU A 21 25.86 31.99 16.79
N VAL A 22 26.11 33.13 16.13
CA VAL A 22 27.03 33.25 14.98
C VAL A 22 28.45 33.42 15.52
N LEU A 23 29.41 32.63 15.05
CA LEU A 23 30.83 32.91 15.20
C LEU A 23 31.52 32.87 13.84
N ALA A 24 32.09 34.02 13.51
CA ALA A 24 32.92 34.31 12.36
C ALA A 24 34.25 33.54 12.42
N GLY A 25 34.78 33.19 11.24
CA GLY A 25 36.15 32.69 11.12
C GLY A 25 36.60 32.56 9.67
N GLY A 26 37.56 33.39 9.27
CA GLY A 26 38.56 33.04 8.25
C GLY A 26 38.27 33.47 6.82
N LEU A 27 38.73 34.66 6.46
CA LEU A 27 39.15 34.99 5.09
C LEU A 27 40.44 34.21 4.79
N ALA A 28 40.36 33.13 4.02
CA ALA A 28 41.50 32.53 3.35
C ALA A 28 41.27 32.59 1.84
N ALA A 29 42.06 33.44 1.20
CA ALA A 29 42.06 33.65 -0.23
C ALA A 29 42.61 32.42 -0.98
N MET A 30 41.85 32.04 -2.02
CA MET A 30 42.30 31.65 -3.35
C MET A 30 43.60 30.85 -3.46
N ASN A 31 43.46 29.55 -3.73
CA ASN A 31 44.26 28.81 -4.73
C ASN A 31 43.68 27.40 -4.84
N MET A 32 42.80 27.14 -5.81
CA MET A 32 42.65 25.79 -6.35
C MET A 32 42.54 25.84 -7.86
N ALA A 33 43.53 25.19 -8.45
CA ALA A 33 43.74 24.98 -9.86
C ALA A 33 42.51 24.32 -10.50
N ASN A 34 42.37 24.69 -11.77
CA ASN A 34 41.62 24.03 -12.82
C ASN A 34 41.84 22.49 -12.83
N ALA A 35 41.10 21.77 -12.00
CA ALA A 35 40.90 20.33 -12.09
C ALA A 35 39.49 20.13 -12.65
N GLY A 36 39.42 19.70 -13.90
CA GLY A 36 38.17 19.45 -14.59
C GLY A 36 37.24 18.59 -13.73
N ILE A 37 36.09 19.18 -13.38
CA ILE A 37 34.96 18.44 -12.84
C ILE A 37 34.48 17.54 -13.97
N ARG A 38 35.06 16.34 -14.05
CA ARG A 38 34.37 15.20 -14.61
C ARG A 38 33.17 14.97 -13.70
N SER A 39 32.05 15.55 -14.10
CA SER A 39 30.73 15.15 -13.61
C SER A 39 30.60 13.66 -13.88
N THR A 40 31.03 12.82 -12.93
CA THR A 40 30.38 11.53 -12.75
C THR A 40 29.00 11.88 -12.25
N ALA A 41 28.09 12.14 -13.20
CA ALA A 41 26.68 12.18 -12.93
C ALA A 41 26.38 10.89 -12.18
N GLN A 42 26.24 11.02 -10.87
CA GLN A 42 25.75 9.98 -10.01
C GLN A 42 24.35 9.69 -10.52
N ALA A 43 24.23 8.58 -11.26
CA ALA A 43 22.97 8.14 -11.82
C ALA A 43 21.93 8.20 -10.70
N LYS A 44 20.87 8.99 -10.90
CA LYS A 44 19.75 8.97 -9.97
C LYS A 44 19.25 7.52 -9.92
N PRO A 45 18.89 6.98 -8.75
CA PRO A 45 18.32 5.63 -8.63
C PRO A 45 17.00 5.38 -9.42
N ASN A 46 16.53 6.36 -10.20
CA ASN A 46 15.28 6.35 -10.94
C ASN A 46 15.47 6.62 -12.45
N ASP A 47 16.69 6.49 -12.99
CA ASP A 47 16.83 6.42 -14.45
C ASP A 47 15.99 5.25 -14.95
N ALA A 48 15.12 5.53 -15.93
CA ALA A 48 14.14 4.60 -16.45
C ALA A 48 14.87 3.33 -16.90
N SER A 49 14.76 2.28 -16.07
CA SER A 49 15.32 0.97 -16.34
C SER A 49 14.84 0.49 -17.71
N SER A 50 15.73 -0.24 -18.39
CA SER A 50 15.49 -0.87 -19.68
C SER A 50 14.09 -1.47 -19.72
N LYS A 51 13.36 -1.21 -20.81
CA LYS A 51 12.00 -1.71 -21.06
C LYS A 51 11.89 -3.16 -20.57
N THR A 52 11.20 -3.37 -19.47
CA THR A 52 10.86 -4.72 -19.01
C THR A 52 10.03 -5.38 -20.12
N PRO A 53 10.23 -6.68 -20.39
CA PRO A 53 9.36 -7.40 -21.30
C PRO A 53 7.91 -7.17 -20.86
N ARG A 54 7.10 -6.60 -21.76
CA ARG A 54 5.66 -6.45 -21.52
C ARG A 54 5.11 -7.85 -21.31
N ALA A 55 4.50 -8.11 -20.16
CA ALA A 55 3.80 -9.37 -19.93
C ALA A 55 2.78 -9.55 -21.06
N ILE A 56 2.89 -10.67 -21.79
CA ILE A 56 1.89 -11.06 -22.78
C ILE A 56 0.63 -11.37 -21.98
N GLY A 57 -0.41 -10.56 -22.12
CA GLY A 57 -1.71 -10.88 -21.52
C GLY A 57 -2.15 -12.26 -22.04
N GLY A 58 -2.56 -13.15 -21.12
CA GLY A 58 -3.06 -14.47 -21.49
C GLY A 58 -4.27 -14.40 -22.41
N ALA A 59 -4.53 -15.46 -23.18
CA ALA A 59 -5.75 -15.56 -23.97
C ALA A 59 -6.99 -15.50 -23.05
N VAL A 60 -8.11 -14.97 -23.54
CA VAL A 60 -9.38 -14.91 -22.80
C VAL A 60 -9.72 -16.30 -22.22
N GLY A 61 -9.96 -16.38 -20.91
CA GLY A 61 -10.23 -17.66 -20.22
C GLY A 61 -8.97 -18.40 -19.70
N SER A 62 -7.77 -17.88 -19.97
CA SER A 62 -6.49 -18.45 -19.52
C SER A 62 -6.06 -18.01 -18.13
N GLU A 63 -6.92 -17.30 -17.40
CA GLU A 63 -6.57 -16.77 -16.08
C GLU A 63 -6.24 -17.95 -15.16
N ARG A 64 -5.04 -17.89 -14.58
CA ARG A 64 -4.54 -18.93 -13.68
C ARG A 64 -5.23 -18.86 -12.32
N LEU A 65 -5.68 -17.68 -11.90
CA LEU A 65 -6.45 -17.47 -10.66
C LEU A 65 -7.39 -16.28 -10.80
N LEU A 66 -8.62 -16.43 -10.29
CA LEU A 66 -9.61 -15.35 -10.18
C LEU A 66 -10.28 -15.39 -8.80
N ALA A 67 -10.54 -14.23 -8.22
CA ALA A 67 -11.38 -14.10 -7.04
C ALA A 67 -12.22 -12.83 -7.12
N PHE A 68 -13.47 -12.92 -6.66
CA PHE A 68 -14.32 -11.77 -6.35
C PHE A 68 -14.72 -11.86 -4.88
N VAL A 69 -14.27 -10.89 -4.09
CA VAL A 69 -14.49 -10.83 -2.64
C VAL A 69 -15.41 -9.66 -2.32
N SER A 70 -16.53 -9.96 -1.68
CA SER A 70 -17.50 -8.96 -1.20
C SER A 70 -17.23 -8.65 0.28
N PRO A 71 -17.34 -7.37 0.70
CA PRO A 71 -17.09 -6.95 2.06
C PRO A 71 -18.21 -7.38 2.99
N GLY A 72 -17.96 -7.24 4.30
CA GLY A 72 -18.89 -7.61 5.36
C GLY A 72 -18.18 -7.85 6.69
N THR A 73 -18.97 -7.98 7.78
CA THR A 73 -18.48 -8.41 9.10
C THR A 73 -17.80 -9.77 9.00
N SER A 74 -18.44 -10.68 8.28
CA SER A 74 -17.81 -11.83 7.63
C SER A 74 -17.82 -11.54 6.13
N PHE A 75 -16.65 -11.39 5.51
CA PHE A 75 -16.56 -11.24 4.06
C PHE A 75 -17.07 -12.51 3.36
N SER A 76 -17.40 -12.41 2.08
CA SER A 76 -17.78 -13.57 1.27
C SER A 76 -16.99 -13.62 -0.03
N VAL A 77 -16.65 -14.84 -0.47
CA VAL A 77 -16.05 -15.07 -1.80
C VAL A 77 -17.19 -15.42 -2.74
N VAL A 78 -17.60 -14.45 -3.56
CA VAL A 78 -18.79 -14.57 -4.41
C VAL A 78 -18.51 -15.42 -5.64
N ARG A 79 -17.31 -15.29 -6.21
CA ARG A 79 -16.82 -16.08 -7.36
C ARG A 79 -15.34 -16.36 -7.20
N SER A 80 -14.90 -17.56 -7.59
CA SER A 80 -13.48 -17.90 -7.59
C SER A 80 -13.11 -18.95 -8.64
N LYS A 81 -11.85 -18.92 -9.07
CA LYS A 81 -11.19 -19.93 -9.89
C LYS A 81 -9.77 -20.12 -9.34
N ALA A 82 -9.39 -21.38 -9.11
CA ALA A 82 -8.08 -21.75 -8.56
C ALA A 82 -7.72 -21.10 -7.21
N VAL A 83 -8.73 -20.82 -6.37
CA VAL A 83 -8.56 -20.32 -4.99
C VAL A 83 -8.98 -21.42 -4.03
N SER A 84 -8.07 -21.82 -3.14
CA SER A 84 -8.33 -22.81 -2.10
C SER A 84 -9.01 -22.19 -0.90
N SER A 85 -8.51 -21.02 -0.45
CA SER A 85 -9.10 -20.27 0.65
C SER A 85 -8.78 -18.79 0.55
N VAL A 86 -9.61 -17.98 1.21
CA VAL A 86 -9.36 -16.56 1.47
C VAL A 86 -9.49 -16.35 2.96
N THR A 87 -8.52 -15.70 3.58
CA THR A 87 -8.56 -15.32 5.00
C THR A 87 -8.38 -13.82 5.15
N ARG A 88 -8.88 -13.27 6.27
CA ARG A 88 -8.76 -11.85 6.63
C ARG A 88 -8.20 -11.73 8.04
N PRO A 89 -6.87 -11.81 8.24
CA PRO A 89 -6.26 -11.83 9.57
C PRO A 89 -6.37 -10.48 10.31
N SER A 90 -6.54 -9.38 9.58
CA SER A 90 -6.72 -8.03 10.14
C SER A 90 -7.61 -7.18 9.24
N THR A 91 -8.02 -6.02 9.74
CA THR A 91 -8.83 -5.07 8.97
C THR A 91 -8.15 -4.69 7.67
N GLY A 92 -8.89 -4.80 6.57
CA GLY A 92 -8.45 -4.44 5.23
C GLY A 92 -7.30 -5.29 4.70
N GLN A 93 -6.98 -6.44 5.28
CA GLN A 93 -5.91 -7.32 4.81
C GLN A 93 -6.45 -8.70 4.48
N TYR A 94 -6.33 -9.10 3.22
CA TYR A 94 -6.81 -10.37 2.70
C TYR A 94 -5.63 -11.22 2.22
N CYS A 95 -5.66 -12.51 2.56
CA CYS A 95 -4.67 -13.49 2.13
C CYS A 95 -5.37 -14.55 1.29
N ILE A 96 -5.00 -14.64 0.01
CA ILE A 96 -5.61 -15.56 -0.95
C ILE A 96 -4.65 -16.72 -1.18
N GLN A 97 -5.08 -17.93 -0.85
CA GLN A 97 -4.32 -19.16 -1.08
C GLN A 97 -4.70 -19.75 -2.46
N PRO A 98 -3.78 -19.83 -3.43
CA PRO A 98 -4.02 -20.57 -4.66
C PRO A 98 -4.31 -22.05 -4.36
N SER A 99 -5.22 -22.67 -5.11
CA SER A 99 -5.48 -24.12 -5.03
C SER A 99 -4.55 -24.94 -5.93
N VAL A 100 -3.80 -24.29 -6.81
CA VAL A 100 -2.88 -24.93 -7.76
C VAL A 100 -1.44 -24.64 -7.39
N THR A 101 -0.56 -25.62 -7.56
CA THR A 101 0.88 -25.50 -7.26
C THR A 101 1.68 -24.85 -8.39
N THR A 102 1.07 -24.62 -9.55
CA THR A 102 1.70 -24.01 -10.72
C THR A 102 1.84 -22.49 -10.60
N ILE A 103 1.22 -21.88 -9.59
CA ILE A 103 1.34 -20.45 -9.29
C ILE A 103 2.42 -20.26 -8.23
N ASP A 104 3.58 -19.76 -8.66
CA ASP A 104 4.60 -19.25 -7.75
C ASP A 104 4.23 -17.82 -7.34
N VAL A 105 3.68 -17.66 -6.14
CA VAL A 105 3.21 -16.36 -5.62
C VAL A 105 4.31 -15.30 -5.57
N ASN A 106 5.58 -15.68 -5.54
CA ASN A 106 6.72 -14.76 -5.51
C ASN A 106 7.11 -14.24 -6.91
N LYS A 107 6.53 -14.81 -7.99
CA LYS A 107 6.86 -14.47 -9.38
C LYS A 107 5.70 -13.87 -10.16
N ILE A 108 4.55 -13.68 -9.51
CA ILE A 108 3.37 -13.09 -10.13
C ILE A 108 3.21 -11.61 -9.74
N VAL A 109 2.56 -10.87 -10.63
CA VAL A 109 2.05 -9.53 -10.35
C VAL A 109 0.55 -9.58 -10.65
N PRO A 110 -0.30 -9.82 -9.64
CA PRO A 110 -1.73 -9.84 -9.84
C PRO A 110 -2.27 -8.46 -10.19
N VAL A 111 -3.38 -8.45 -10.94
CA VAL A 111 -4.21 -7.26 -11.12
C VAL A 111 -5.33 -7.31 -10.09
N VAL A 112 -5.50 -6.22 -9.36
CA VAL A 112 -6.63 -6.04 -8.45
C VAL A 112 -7.38 -4.76 -8.78
N THR A 113 -8.70 -4.80 -8.70
CA THR A 113 -9.55 -3.61 -8.84
C THR A 113 -10.66 -3.63 -7.82
N VAL A 114 -11.07 -2.43 -7.40
CA VAL A 114 -12.24 -2.23 -6.55
C VAL A 114 -13.48 -2.60 -7.35
N ASP A 115 -14.41 -3.31 -6.69
CA ASP A 115 -15.78 -3.43 -7.17
C ASP A 115 -16.64 -2.39 -6.44
N TRP A 116 -17.06 -1.36 -7.16
CA TRP A 116 -17.79 -0.24 -6.56
C TRP A 116 -19.24 -0.58 -6.21
N SER A 117 -19.82 -1.58 -6.88
CA SER A 117 -21.21 -1.98 -6.65
C SER A 117 -21.43 -2.56 -5.24
N ASN A 118 -20.42 -3.23 -4.69
CA ASN A 118 -20.48 -3.84 -3.36
C ASN A 118 -19.58 -3.16 -2.33
N SER A 119 -18.89 -2.08 -2.69
CA SER A 119 -18.11 -1.27 -1.75
C SER A 119 -18.97 -0.15 -1.17
N SER A 120 -18.69 0.28 0.06
CA SER A 120 -19.28 1.49 0.63
C SER A 120 -18.27 2.63 0.71
N GLY A 121 -18.76 3.87 0.64
CA GLY A 121 -17.93 5.09 0.70
C GLY A 121 -17.43 5.53 -0.67
N ASP A 122 -16.90 6.75 -0.72
CA ASP A 122 -16.70 7.47 -1.99
C ASP A 122 -15.29 7.30 -2.57
N ASN A 123 -14.32 6.94 -1.72
CA ASN A 123 -12.91 6.85 -2.11
C ASN A 123 -12.31 5.56 -1.54
N ASN A 124 -12.27 4.54 -2.38
CA ASN A 124 -11.79 3.21 -2.04
C ASN A 124 -10.59 2.84 -2.92
N THR A 125 -9.63 2.14 -2.35
CA THR A 125 -8.51 1.57 -3.10
C THR A 125 -8.26 0.14 -2.69
N VAL A 126 -7.72 -0.65 -3.62
CA VAL A 126 -7.23 -1.99 -3.36
C VAL A 126 -5.83 -2.10 -3.94
N GLN A 127 -4.92 -2.74 -3.20
CA GLN A 127 -3.52 -2.85 -3.58
C GLN A 127 -3.02 -4.26 -3.32
N TYR A 128 -2.23 -4.78 -4.27
CA TYR A 128 -1.42 -5.96 -4.05
C TYR A 128 -0.17 -5.59 -3.24
N ARG A 129 0.13 -6.38 -2.20
CA ARG A 129 1.31 -6.22 -1.37
C ARG A 129 2.35 -7.29 -1.70
N SER A 130 3.32 -6.94 -2.54
CA SER A 130 4.37 -7.86 -2.99
C SER A 130 5.26 -8.44 -1.88
N SER A 131 5.39 -7.75 -0.74
CA SER A 131 6.15 -8.26 0.39
C SER A 131 5.47 -9.39 1.15
N GLY A 132 4.17 -9.64 0.91
CA GLY A 132 3.40 -10.67 1.63
C GLY A 132 3.22 -10.44 3.13
N ASN A 133 3.74 -9.33 3.68
CA ASN A 133 3.74 -9.08 5.12
C ASN A 133 2.29 -9.09 5.68
N GLY A 134 2.12 -9.78 6.81
CA GLY A 134 0.84 -9.97 7.48
C GLY A 134 0.05 -11.19 6.96
N CYS A 135 0.47 -11.81 5.87
CA CYS A 135 -0.13 -13.03 5.35
C CYS A 135 0.80 -14.24 5.50
N PRO A 136 0.25 -15.47 5.62
CA PRO A 136 1.05 -16.69 5.58
C PRO A 136 1.83 -16.83 4.27
N SER A 137 2.99 -17.48 4.32
CA SER A 137 3.77 -17.80 3.13
C SER A 137 2.94 -18.62 2.13
N GLY A 138 3.15 -18.39 0.83
CA GLY A 138 2.40 -19.07 -0.23
C GLY A 138 1.03 -18.46 -0.55
N THR A 139 0.69 -17.32 0.04
CA THR A 139 -0.56 -16.58 -0.23
C THR A 139 -0.30 -15.26 -0.95
N ILE A 140 -1.30 -14.78 -1.68
CA ILE A 140 -1.33 -13.44 -2.29
C ILE A 140 -1.91 -12.47 -1.27
N ALA A 141 -1.14 -11.45 -0.88
CA ALA A 141 -1.55 -10.44 0.09
C ALA A 141 -2.19 -9.23 -0.60
N ILE A 142 -3.43 -8.93 -0.24
CA ILE A 142 -4.20 -7.79 -0.75
C ILE A 142 -4.57 -6.87 0.41
N LEU A 143 -4.41 -5.57 0.20
CA LEU A 143 -4.83 -4.52 1.12
C LEU A 143 -5.98 -3.72 0.53
N THR A 144 -6.97 -3.42 1.34
CA THR A 144 -8.10 -2.56 0.99
C THR A 144 -8.13 -1.34 1.89
N PHE A 145 -8.39 -0.18 1.29
CA PHE A 145 -8.41 1.10 1.97
C PHE A 145 -9.67 1.87 1.63
N ALA A 146 -10.19 2.60 2.61
CA ALA A 146 -11.26 3.58 2.43
C ALA A 146 -10.81 4.93 2.98
N PHE A 147 -11.28 6.00 2.37
CA PHE A 147 -11.06 7.35 2.90
C PHE A 147 -11.91 7.59 4.13
N ASN A 148 -11.27 7.99 5.23
CA ASN A 148 -11.95 8.40 6.44
C ASN A 148 -12.17 9.91 6.41
N THR A 149 -13.43 10.35 6.39
CA THR A 149 -13.79 11.78 6.31
C THR A 149 -13.49 12.56 7.59
N THR A 150 -13.26 11.87 8.70
CA THR A 150 -12.90 12.50 9.99
C THR A 150 -11.40 12.76 10.07
N THR A 151 -10.58 11.79 9.68
CA THR A 151 -9.11 11.89 9.74
C THR A 151 -8.50 12.46 8.46
N LEU A 152 -9.29 12.52 7.38
CA LEU A 152 -8.88 12.94 6.03
C LEU A 152 -7.72 12.10 5.46
N GLN A 153 -7.69 10.81 5.82
CA GLN A 153 -6.64 9.87 5.42
C GLN A 153 -7.22 8.60 4.81
N MET A 154 -6.40 7.90 4.02
CA MET A 154 -6.70 6.54 3.57
C MET A 154 -6.36 5.56 4.70
N GLU A 155 -7.36 4.83 5.18
CA GLU A 155 -7.21 3.87 6.27
C GLU A 155 -7.57 2.46 5.79
N LEU A 156 -6.95 1.44 6.39
CA LEU A 156 -7.31 0.05 6.11
C LEU A 156 -8.80 -0.17 6.42
N SER A 157 -9.54 -0.77 5.50
CA SER A 157 -10.98 -0.93 5.63
C SER A 157 -11.49 -2.28 5.15
N ASN A 158 -12.48 -2.81 5.88
CA ASN A 158 -13.23 -4.01 5.52
C ASN A 158 -14.42 -3.74 4.59
N SER A 159 -14.66 -2.48 4.22
CA SER A 159 -15.84 -2.03 3.48
C SER A 159 -15.66 -2.02 1.95
N VAL A 160 -14.56 -2.56 1.45
CA VAL A 160 -14.18 -2.52 0.04
C VAL A 160 -14.27 -3.91 -0.55
N ALA A 161 -15.09 -4.03 -1.60
CA ALA A 161 -15.14 -5.20 -2.47
C ALA A 161 -14.04 -5.12 -3.52
N PHE A 162 -13.51 -6.26 -3.94
CA PHE A 162 -12.48 -6.29 -4.97
C PHE A 162 -12.52 -7.56 -5.82
N THR A 163 -12.02 -7.43 -7.03
CA THR A 163 -11.65 -8.56 -7.88
C THR A 163 -10.12 -8.70 -7.95
N LEU A 164 -9.68 -9.94 -8.08
CA LEU A 164 -8.29 -10.34 -8.21
C LEU A 164 -8.15 -11.23 -9.44
N GLN A 165 -7.15 -10.94 -10.27
CA GLN A 165 -6.82 -11.73 -11.44
C GLN A 165 -5.31 -11.98 -11.53
N VAL A 166 -4.96 -13.24 -11.75
CA VAL A 166 -3.60 -13.66 -12.12
C VAL A 166 -3.66 -14.21 -13.56
N PRO A 167 -2.99 -13.56 -14.53
CA PRO A 167 -2.91 -14.02 -15.91
C PRO A 167 -2.23 -15.39 -16.06
#